data_AF-A0A241WHE9-F1
#
_entry.id   AF-A0A241WHE9-F1
#
_cell.length_a   1.000
_cell.length_b   1.000
_cell.length_c   1.000
_cell.angle_alpha   90.00
_cell.angle_beta   90.00
_cell.angle_gamma   90.00
#
_symmetry.space_group_name_H-M   'P 1'
#
loop_
_entity.id
_entity.type
_entity.pdbx_description
1 polymer ?
#
loop_
_entity_poly.entity_id
_entity_poly.type
_entity_poly.pdbx_seq_one_letter_code
_entity_poly.pdbx_strand_id
1 'polypeptide(L)' 'MKEVLEEYRIERAKLEDEIQEFLTQKIADFKEKTGAEVIHLDVNIELLDDHDANAFIESVFIGTDL' A
#
# COMPACT_ATOMS: atom_id res chain seq x y z
N MET A 1 -5.89 -12.59 -26.64
CA MET A 1 -5.38 -13.28 -25.42
C MET A 1 -4.00 -12.77 -25.00
N LYS A 2 -3.00 -12.66 -25.90
CA LYS A 2 -1.71 -12.02 -25.57
C LYS A 2 -1.83 -10.53 -25.25
N GLU A 3 -2.68 -9.79 -25.98
CA GLU A 3 -2.91 -8.35 -25.77
C GLU A 3 -3.56 -8.06 -24.41
N VAL A 4 -4.61 -8.80 -24.03
CA VAL A 4 -5.27 -8.67 -22.71
C VAL A 4 -4.32 -8.92 -21.54
N LEU A 5 -3.37 -9.85 -21.69
CA LEU A 5 -2.38 -10.15 -20.65
C LEU A 5 -1.38 -9.00 -20.49
N GLU A 6 -1.06 -8.30 -21.58
CA GLU A 6 -0.16 -7.15 -21.58
C GLU A 6 -0.85 -5.94 -20.94
N GLU A 7 -2.11 -5.67 -21.30
CA GLU A 7 -2.93 -4.63 -20.67
C GLU A 7 -3.08 -4.87 -19.16
N TYR A 8 -3.36 -6.11 -18.75
CA TYR A 8 -3.41 -6.48 -17.33
C TYR A 8 -2.10 -6.18 -16.59
N ARG A 9 -0.94 -6.46 -17.19
CA ARG A 9 0.37 -6.17 -16.59
C ARG A 9 0.61 -4.68 -16.42
N ILE A 10 0.20 -3.87 -17.40
CA ILE A 10 0.34 -2.42 -17.36
C ILE A 10 -0.55 -1.84 -16.27
N GLU A 11 -1.83 -2.22 -16.22
CA GLU A 11 -2.77 -1.73 -15.21
C GLU A 11 -2.35 -2.18 -13.80
N ARG A 12 -1.84 -3.40 -13.64
CA ARG A 12 -1.27 -3.87 -12.37
C ARG A 12 -0.08 -3.02 -11.93
N ALA A 13 0.87 -2.72 -12.83
CA ALA A 13 2.04 -1.92 -12.48
C ALA A 13 1.64 -0.50 -12.07
N LYS A 14 0.69 0.12 -12.77
CA LYS A 14 0.14 1.43 -12.38
C LYS A 14 -0.48 1.40 -10.98
N LEU A 15 -1.26 0.36 -10.68
CA LEU A 15 -1.86 0.21 -9.36
C LEU A 15 -0.80 0.06 -8.25
N GLU A 16 0.26 -0.73 -8.52
CA GLU A 16 1.40 -0.87 -7.60
C GLU A 16 2.10 0.49 -7.36
N ASP A 17 2.32 1.28 -8.42
CA ASP A 17 2.92 2.62 -8.33
C ASP A 17 2.03 3.61 -7.53
N GLU A 18 0.72 3.64 -7.79
CA GLU A 18 -0.24 4.51 -7.09
C GLU A 18 -0.31 4.20 -5.59
N ILE A 19 -0.32 2.91 -5.22
CA ILE A 19 -0.30 2.48 -3.81
C ILE A 19 1.02 2.89 -3.15
N GLN A 20 2.15 2.71 -3.84
CA GLN A 20 3.46 3.08 -3.30
C GLN A 20 3.57 4.59 -3.06
N GLU A 21 3.10 5.41 -4.00
CA GLU A 21 3.09 6.87 -3.85
C GLU A 21 2.21 7.30 -2.68
N PHE A 22 0.98 6.76 -2.59
CA PHE A 22 0.06 7.04 -1.50
C PHE A 22 0.67 6.70 -0.13
N LEU A 23 1.22 5.50 0.03
CA LEU A 23 1.81 5.06 1.28
C LEU A 23 3.04 5.90 1.66
N THR A 24 3.89 6.24 0.68
CA THR A 24 5.06 7.10 0.90
C THR A 24 4.66 8.46 1.46
N GLN A 25 3.65 9.10 0.87
CA GLN A 25 3.16 10.38 1.34
C GLN A 25 2.55 10.27 2.76
N LYS A 26 1.76 9.23 3.03
CA LYS A 26 1.15 9.03 4.35
C LYS A 26 2.16 8.76 5.45
N ILE A 27 3.23 8.01 5.16
CA ILE A 27 4.31 7.75 6.12
C ILE A 27 5.09 9.04 6.40
N ALA A 28 5.38 9.85 5.38
CA ALA A 28 6.02 11.15 5.56
C ALA A 28 5.18 12.09 6.43
N ASP A 29 3.89 12.23 6.13
CA ASP A 29 2.93 13.02 6.92
C ASP A 29 2.86 12.54 8.38
N PHE A 30 2.87 11.21 8.59
CA PHE A 30 2.85 10.62 9.93
C PHE A 30 4.12 10.98 10.70
N LYS A 31 5.29 10.87 10.07
CA LYS A 31 6.59 11.23 10.67
C LYS A 31 6.66 12.70 11.01
N GLU A 32 6.18 13.59 10.13
CA GLU A 32 6.13 15.02 10.38
C GLU A 32 5.25 15.36 11.60
N LYS A 33 4.10 14.69 11.74
CA LYS A 33 3.14 14.97 12.83
C LYS A 33 3.54 14.39 14.17
N THR A 34 4.19 13.23 14.18
CA THR A 34 4.42 12.45 15.40
C THR A 34 5.89 12.41 15.82
N GLY A 35 6.81 12.74 14.91
CA GLY A 35 8.24 12.51 15.08
C GLY A 35 8.64 11.03 15.03
N ALA A 36 7.68 10.12 14.84
CA ALA A 36 7.90 8.67 14.83
C ALA A 36 8.08 8.14 13.41
N GLU A 37 8.94 7.14 13.24
CA GLU A 37 9.24 6.52 11.96
C GLU A 37 8.52 5.18 11.80
N VAL A 38 7.83 4.99 10.69
CA VAL A 38 7.27 3.68 10.32
C VAL A 38 8.41 2.82 9.79
N ILE A 39 8.80 1.79 10.53
CA ILE A 39 9.89 0.87 10.17
C ILE A 39 9.38 -0.24 9.26
N HIS A 40 8.17 -0.72 9.54
CA HIS A 40 7.55 -1.82 8.82
C HIS A 40 6.03 -1.66 8.82
N LEU A 41 5.39 -1.99 7.69
CA LEU A 41 3.95 -1.94 7.51
C LEU A 41 3.55 -3.11 6.60
N ASP A 42 2.77 -4.04 7.14
CA ASP A 42 2.10 -5.07 6.33
C ASP A 42 0.65 -4.65 6.08
N VAL A 43 0.30 -4.58 4.80
CA VAL A 43 -1.07 -4.35 4.35
C VAL A 43 -1.56 -5.64 3.71
N ASN A 44 -2.69 -6.14 4.21
CA ASN A 44 -3.36 -7.29 3.64
C ASN A 44 -4.59 -6.81 2.86
N ILE A 45 -4.80 -7.41 1.69
CA ILE A 45 -5.92 -7.12 0.82
C ILE A 45 -6.70 -8.42 0.67
N GLU A 46 -7.86 -8.48 1.32
CA GLU A 46 -8.79 -9.59 1.20
C GLU A 46 -9.78 -9.32 0.06
N LEU A 47 -9.81 -10.23 -0.91
CA LEU A 47 -10.85 -10.26 -1.93
C LEU A 47 -12.07 -10.95 -1.32
N LEU A 48 -13.11 -10.17 -1.03
CA LEU A 48 -14.29 -10.65 -0.31
C LEU A 48 -15.31 -11.30 -1.26
N ASP A 49 -15.38 -10.86 -2.53
CA ASP A 49 -16.16 -11.44 -3.65
C ASP A 49 -15.64 -10.89 -5.00
N ASP A 50 -16.24 -11.29 -6.15
CA ASP A 50 -15.82 -10.92 -7.52
C ASP A 50 -15.71 -9.40 -7.81
N HIS A 51 -16.22 -8.55 -6.91
CA HIS A 51 -16.26 -7.09 -7.09
C HIS A 51 -15.82 -6.27 -5.87
N ASP A 52 -15.51 -6.89 -4.73
CA ASP A 52 -15.15 -6.16 -3.50
C ASP A 52 -13.81 -6.64 -2.94
N ALA A 53 -12.95 -5.67 -2.65
CA ALA A 53 -11.68 -5.85 -1.97
C ALA A 53 -11.66 -5.02 -0.70
N ASN A 54 -11.26 -5.62 0.42
CA ASN A 54 -11.05 -4.92 1.66
C ASN A 54 -9.55 -4.87 1.98
N ALA A 55 -9.03 -3.68 2.24
CA ALA A 55 -7.63 -3.49 2.62
C ALA A 55 -7.56 -3.13 4.10
N PHE A 56 -6.74 -3.85 4.86
CA PHE A 56 -6.48 -3.55 6.26
C PHE A 56 -5.00 -3.70 6.60
N ILE A 57 -4.58 -3.00 7.64
CA ILE A 57 -3.22 -3.08 8.16
C ILE A 57 -3.15 -4.33 9.03
N GLU A 58 -2.33 -5.30 8.63
CA GLU A 58 -2.10 -6.53 9.38
C GLU A 58 -1.08 -6.30 10.49
N SER A 59 -0.02 -5.55 10.20
CA SER A 59 1.03 -5.23 11.17
C SER A 59 1.62 -3.85 10.91
N VAL A 60 2.00 -3.13 11.97
CA VAL A 60 2.76 -1.89 11.86
C VAL A 60 3.77 -1.78 12.99
N PHE A 61 5.03 -1.51 12.65
CA PHE A 61 6.11 -1.28 13.60
C PHE A 61 6.58 0.16 13.48
N ILE A 62 6.56 0.86 14.61
CA ILE A 62 6.90 2.27 14.70
C ILE A 62 8.12 2.41 15.61
N GLY A 63 9.16 3.06 15.10
CA GLY A 63 10.30 3.52 15.87
C GLY A 63 10.05 4.91 16.42
N THR A 64 10.40 5.14 17.67
CA THR A 64 10.40 6.46 18.29
C THR A 64 11.74 6.70 18.97
N ASP A 65 12.30 7.90 18.86
CA ASP A 65 13.53 8.29 19.56
C ASP A 65 13.32 8.65 21.05
N LEU A 66 12.22 8.17 21.67
CA LEU A 66 11.86 8.41 23.07
C LEU A 66 12.66 7.54 24.05
#